data_AF-A0AAE8W1J0-F1
#
_entry.id   AF-A0AAE8W1J0-F1
#
_cell.length_a   1.000
_cell.length_b   1.000
_cell.length_c   1.000
_cell.angle_alpha   90.00
_cell.angle_beta   90.00
_cell.angle_gamma   90.00
#
_symmetry.space_group_name_H-M   'P 1'
#
loop_
_entity.id
_entity.type
_entity.pdbx_description
1 polymer ?
#
loop_
_entity_poly.entity_id
_entity_poly.type
_entity_poly.pdbx_seq_one_letter_code
_entity_poly.pdbx_strand_id
1 'polypeptide(L)'
;AEHAAVLYPPGPRWEGRTLRPYPAGEWAPGDAFGEAAEALASAGLEVHTWVVLAHNSRMGAEHPSTSVVNAYGDRYPWAPCIAQPATREYLIDLAVEAAVRPGARGTELESLGWYGLTHLHAHDKTAGVEIGDAGQYLMALCFCGSCRDGYAGVGLDPDALAVAVRAALQPLWRGETTDEGWPAVEKLLGTELAAGTRAWRDATARSLQEAAVTAVRAAAPGGFQVLLHADPATYHCGANPGVDPAHILGVADGVVVPCAGGPGLLPAFAEVGAEGAVLAANFGVVSGMGGSPGTLAADAGRAAELGATEIRLYHAGLASDQDLVAVREALSAVG
;
A
#
# COMPACT_ATOMS: atom_id res chain seq x y z
N ALA A 1 -16.45 -6.44 -6.08
CA ALA A 1 -16.68 -5.06 -6.55
C ALA A 1 -15.99 -4.87 -7.90
N GLU A 2 -16.54 -4.05 -8.79
CA GLU A 2 -15.97 -3.81 -10.14
C GLU A 2 -14.78 -2.84 -10.14
N HIS A 3 -14.65 -2.00 -9.11
CA HIS A 3 -13.59 -1.02 -8.96
C HIS A 3 -13.43 -0.57 -7.49
N ALA A 4 -12.33 0.14 -7.20
CA ALA A 4 -12.16 0.85 -5.93
C ALA A 4 -13.30 1.86 -5.71
N ALA A 5 -13.87 1.88 -4.51
CA ALA A 5 -15.01 2.71 -4.17
C ALA A 5 -14.99 3.04 -2.68
N VAL A 6 -15.61 4.17 -2.32
CA VAL A 6 -15.94 4.48 -0.93
C VAL A 6 -17.28 3.82 -0.56
N LEU A 7 -17.36 3.31 0.66
CA LEU A 7 -18.56 2.62 1.19
C LEU A 7 -19.49 3.59 1.93
N TYR A 8 -19.43 4.86 1.57
CA TYR A 8 -20.22 5.95 2.15
C TYR A 8 -20.53 6.99 1.06
N PRO A 9 -21.55 7.84 1.21
CA PRO A 9 -21.82 8.92 0.26
C PRO A 9 -20.70 9.99 0.28
N PRO A 10 -19.98 10.23 -0.83
CA PRO A 10 -18.94 11.26 -0.87
C PRO A 10 -19.47 12.65 -0.50
N GLY A 11 -18.66 13.44 0.22
CA GLY A 11 -19.06 14.77 0.68
C GLY A 11 -19.04 15.85 -0.40
N PRO A 12 -19.53 17.07 -0.08
CA PRO A 12 -19.60 18.19 -1.02
C PRO A 12 -18.22 18.70 -1.49
N ARG A 13 -17.13 18.32 -0.81
CA ARG A 13 -15.75 18.68 -1.21
C ARG A 13 -15.34 18.16 -2.59
N TRP A 14 -16.09 17.19 -3.13
CA TRP A 14 -15.82 16.60 -4.44
C TRP A 14 -16.61 17.27 -5.57
N GLU A 15 -17.52 18.20 -5.26
CA GLU A 15 -18.33 18.90 -6.26
C GLU A 15 -17.45 19.67 -7.25
N GLY A 16 -17.71 19.48 -8.55
CA GLY A 16 -16.95 20.13 -9.62
C GLY A 16 -15.53 19.61 -9.84
N ARG A 17 -15.01 18.71 -8.99
CA ARG A 17 -13.67 18.13 -9.17
C ARG A 17 -13.68 17.06 -10.25
N THR A 18 -12.63 17.08 -11.07
CA THR A 18 -12.36 16.04 -12.06
C THR A 18 -12.08 14.70 -11.37
N LEU A 19 -11.14 14.69 -10.42
CA LEU A 19 -10.82 13.51 -9.62
C LEU A 19 -11.67 13.50 -8.35
N ARG A 20 -12.42 12.41 -8.15
CA ARG A 20 -13.32 12.20 -7.00
C ARG A 20 -13.55 10.72 -6.74
N PRO A 21 -13.83 10.31 -5.49
CA PRO A 21 -14.15 8.92 -5.20
C PRO A 21 -15.52 8.56 -5.78
N TYR A 22 -15.70 7.27 -6.03
CA TYR A 22 -16.98 6.70 -6.46
C TYR A 22 -17.65 6.00 -5.29
N PRO A 23 -18.96 6.19 -5.08
CA PRO A 23 -19.70 5.32 -4.17
C PRO A 23 -19.70 3.89 -4.70
N ALA A 24 -19.85 2.92 -3.80
CA ALA A 24 -19.90 1.51 -4.16
C ALA A 24 -21.02 1.17 -5.17
N GLY A 25 -22.13 1.91 -5.17
CA GLY A 25 -23.26 1.66 -6.06
C GLY A 25 -24.14 0.52 -5.54
N GLU A 26 -24.73 -0.26 -6.44
CA GLU A 26 -25.80 -1.22 -6.08
C GLU A 26 -25.34 -2.39 -5.19
N TRP A 27 -24.05 -2.76 -5.21
CA TRP A 27 -23.56 -3.89 -4.41
C TRP A 27 -23.35 -3.54 -2.93
N ALA A 28 -23.24 -2.25 -2.59
CA ALA A 28 -23.22 -1.74 -1.22
C ALA A 28 -23.80 -0.31 -1.20
N PRO A 29 -25.14 -0.17 -1.30
CA PRO A 29 -25.78 1.14 -1.40
C PRO A 29 -25.77 1.89 -0.06
N GLY A 30 -25.95 3.21 -0.11
CA GLY A 30 -26.08 4.04 1.10
C GLY A 30 -24.76 4.26 1.84
N ASP A 31 -24.83 4.29 3.17
CA ASP A 31 -23.67 4.41 4.07
C ASP A 31 -23.35 3.05 4.70
N ALA A 32 -22.91 2.10 3.86
CA ALA A 32 -22.56 0.75 4.28
C ALA A 32 -21.42 0.73 5.32
N PHE A 33 -20.50 1.70 5.27
CA PHE A 33 -19.51 1.89 6.33
C PHE A 33 -20.20 2.25 7.65
N GLY A 34 -21.09 3.23 7.66
CA GLY A 34 -21.82 3.65 8.85
C GLY A 34 -22.62 2.50 9.48
N GLU A 35 -23.35 1.75 8.67
CA GLU A 35 -24.11 0.57 9.13
C GLU A 35 -23.19 -0.49 9.77
N ALA A 36 -22.06 -0.79 9.14
CA ALA A 36 -21.08 -1.73 9.68
C ALA A 36 -20.44 -1.21 10.98
N ALA A 37 -20.09 0.07 11.04
CA ALA A 37 -19.47 0.69 12.20
C ALA A 37 -20.43 0.69 13.41
N GLU A 38 -21.71 0.99 13.20
CA GLU A 38 -22.75 0.92 14.24
C GLU A 38 -22.95 -0.50 14.76
N ALA A 39 -22.97 -1.50 13.86
CA ALA A 39 -23.10 -2.90 14.25
C ALA A 39 -21.90 -3.39 15.08
N LEU A 40 -20.68 -3.04 14.67
CA LEU A 40 -19.45 -3.36 15.40
C LEU A 40 -19.40 -2.67 16.77
N ALA A 41 -19.73 -1.38 16.84
CA ALA A 41 -19.78 -0.63 18.08
C ALA A 41 -20.85 -1.19 19.05
N SER A 42 -22.01 -1.61 18.53
CA SER A 42 -23.06 -2.27 19.32
C SER A 42 -22.62 -3.63 19.88
N ALA A 43 -21.67 -4.29 19.22
CA ALA A 43 -21.01 -5.50 19.70
C ALA A 43 -19.82 -5.22 20.65
N GLY A 44 -19.53 -3.95 20.95
CA GLY A 44 -18.44 -3.54 21.82
C GLY A 44 -17.06 -3.52 21.15
N LEU A 45 -17.00 -3.55 19.82
CA LEU A 45 -15.76 -3.49 19.06
C LEU A 45 -15.42 -2.04 18.69
N GLU A 46 -14.15 -1.69 18.82
CA GLU A 46 -13.62 -0.43 18.30
C GLU A 46 -13.50 -0.50 16.78
N VAL A 47 -13.82 0.60 16.10
CA VAL A 47 -13.81 0.68 14.64
C VAL A 47 -12.66 1.56 14.18
N HIS A 48 -11.84 1.04 13.28
CA HIS A 48 -10.85 1.79 12.52
C HIS A 48 -11.24 1.74 11.04
N THR A 49 -10.98 2.82 10.31
CA THR A 49 -11.19 2.85 8.86
C THR A 49 -10.00 2.23 8.15
N TRP A 50 -10.23 1.53 7.05
CA TRP A 50 -9.18 1.10 6.13
C TRP A 50 -9.34 1.87 4.83
N VAL A 51 -8.35 2.69 4.47
CA VAL A 51 -8.41 3.53 3.26
C VAL A 51 -7.34 3.12 2.27
N VAL A 52 -7.76 2.59 1.12
CA VAL A 52 -6.87 2.28 0.00
C VAL A 52 -6.69 3.54 -0.85
N LEU A 53 -5.44 4.02 -0.99
CA LEU A 53 -5.12 5.28 -1.64
C LEU A 53 -4.64 5.12 -3.08
N ALA A 54 -3.34 4.95 -3.32
CA ALA A 54 -2.77 4.94 -4.68
C ALA A 54 -2.99 3.63 -5.44
N HIS A 55 -4.22 3.09 -5.39
CA HIS A 55 -4.67 1.93 -6.13
C HIS A 55 -6.13 2.12 -6.59
N ASN A 56 -6.32 2.49 -7.85
CA ASN A 56 -7.65 2.85 -8.38
C ASN A 56 -7.77 2.64 -9.90
N SER A 57 -8.19 1.44 -10.31
CA SER A 57 -8.31 1.05 -11.72
C SER A 57 -9.33 1.88 -12.49
N ARG A 58 -10.41 2.34 -11.85
CA ARG A 58 -11.42 3.18 -12.50
C ARG A 58 -10.90 4.58 -12.78
N MET A 59 -10.17 5.18 -11.83
CA MET A 59 -9.53 6.48 -12.03
C MET A 59 -8.56 6.46 -13.22
N GLY A 60 -7.71 5.44 -13.34
CA GLY A 60 -6.82 5.35 -14.50
C GLY A 60 -7.52 4.98 -15.80
N ALA A 61 -8.66 4.29 -15.76
CA ALA A 61 -9.47 4.03 -16.96
C ALA A 61 -10.13 5.31 -17.49
N GLU A 62 -10.72 6.13 -16.61
CA GLU A 62 -11.41 7.38 -16.98
C GLU A 62 -10.45 8.56 -17.18
N HIS A 63 -9.32 8.56 -16.46
CA HIS A 63 -8.27 9.58 -16.53
C HIS A 63 -6.88 8.95 -16.73
N PRO A 64 -6.59 8.40 -17.92
CA PRO A 64 -5.34 7.67 -18.18
C PRO A 64 -4.06 8.46 -17.93
N SER A 65 -4.11 9.79 -17.98
CA SER A 65 -2.98 10.66 -17.68
C SER A 65 -2.50 10.55 -16.23
N THR A 66 -3.36 10.12 -15.30
CA THR A 66 -3.03 9.98 -13.87
C THR A 66 -2.14 8.78 -13.58
N SER A 67 -2.16 7.77 -14.44
CA SER A 67 -1.45 6.51 -14.22
C SER A 67 0.07 6.64 -14.27
N VAL A 68 0.75 5.73 -13.56
CA VAL A 68 2.13 5.36 -13.81
C VAL A 68 2.31 4.99 -15.28
N VAL A 69 3.41 5.48 -15.87
CA VAL A 69 3.84 5.17 -17.24
C VAL A 69 5.19 4.48 -17.15
N ASN A 70 5.30 3.19 -17.51
CA ASN A 70 6.56 2.47 -17.38
C ASN A 70 7.62 2.94 -18.41
N ALA A 71 8.82 2.36 -18.37
CA ALA A 71 9.89 2.68 -19.30
C ALA A 71 9.58 2.35 -20.77
N TYR A 72 8.59 1.49 -21.06
CA TYR A 72 8.14 1.16 -22.41
C TYR A 72 7.03 2.09 -22.92
N GLY A 73 6.48 2.95 -22.06
CA GLY A 73 5.36 3.83 -22.36
C GLY A 73 3.98 3.23 -22.04
N ASP A 74 3.93 2.02 -21.47
CA ASP A 74 2.67 1.41 -21.04
C ASP A 74 2.15 2.12 -19.80
N ARG A 75 0.82 2.20 -19.70
CA ARG A 75 0.13 2.74 -18.52
C ARG A 75 -0.31 1.61 -17.62
N TYR A 76 -0.28 1.87 -16.32
CA TYR A 76 -0.90 1.01 -15.30
C TYR A 76 -2.17 1.70 -14.79
N PRO A 77 -3.37 1.41 -15.34
CA PRO A 77 -4.61 2.08 -14.96
C PRO A 77 -4.93 1.96 -13.46
N TRP A 78 -4.48 0.90 -12.82
CA TRP A 78 -4.65 0.67 -11.39
C TRP A 78 -3.71 1.49 -10.50
N ALA A 79 -2.62 2.05 -11.04
CA ALA A 79 -1.57 2.73 -10.27
C ALA A 79 -1.52 4.24 -10.59
N PRO A 80 -2.27 5.09 -9.86
CA PRO A 80 -2.10 6.54 -9.91
C PRO A 80 -0.66 6.95 -9.55
N CYS A 81 -0.10 7.89 -10.30
CA CYS A 81 1.24 8.39 -10.05
C CYS A 81 1.23 9.44 -8.92
N ILE A 82 1.83 9.10 -7.80
CA ILE A 82 1.90 9.94 -6.59
C ILE A 82 2.77 11.19 -6.73
N ALA A 83 3.48 11.36 -7.86
CA ALA A 83 4.22 12.57 -8.17
C ALA A 83 3.34 13.66 -8.80
N GLN A 84 2.18 13.31 -9.35
CA GLN A 84 1.34 14.28 -10.05
C GLN A 84 0.57 15.16 -9.06
N PRO A 85 0.66 16.50 -9.14
CA PRO A 85 0.02 17.39 -8.16
C PRO A 85 -1.48 17.13 -7.95
N ALA A 86 -2.24 16.98 -9.04
CA ALA A 86 -3.68 16.71 -8.96
C ALA A 86 -4.00 15.34 -8.34
N THR A 87 -3.16 14.32 -8.59
CA THR A 87 -3.31 13.00 -7.94
C THR A 87 -3.02 13.10 -6.45
N ARG A 88 -1.96 13.82 -6.04
CA ARG A 88 -1.63 14.03 -4.63
C ARG A 88 -2.76 14.72 -3.87
N GLU A 89 -3.30 15.79 -4.45
CA GLU A 89 -4.44 16.52 -3.87
C GLU A 89 -5.64 15.59 -3.65
N TYR A 90 -5.98 14.80 -4.68
CA TYR A 90 -7.03 13.78 -4.58
C TYR A 90 -6.77 12.76 -3.46
N LEU A 91 -5.56 12.19 -3.38
CA LEU A 91 -5.22 11.18 -2.39
C LEU A 91 -5.25 11.73 -0.95
N ILE A 92 -4.76 12.95 -0.72
CA ILE A 92 -4.79 13.58 0.60
C ILE A 92 -6.23 13.88 1.02
N ASP A 93 -7.06 14.43 0.13
CA ASP A 93 -8.45 14.72 0.45
C ASP A 93 -9.28 13.46 0.67
N LEU A 94 -8.97 12.37 -0.05
CA LEU A 94 -9.58 11.06 0.15
C LEU A 94 -9.15 10.47 1.49
N ALA A 95 -7.86 10.52 1.82
CA ALA A 95 -7.36 10.08 3.11
C ALA A 95 -8.08 10.78 4.25
N VAL A 96 -8.23 12.11 4.18
CA VAL A 96 -8.95 12.88 5.20
C VAL A 96 -10.41 12.46 5.30
N GLU A 97 -11.15 12.46 4.18
CA GLU A 97 -12.60 12.19 4.23
C GLU A 97 -12.92 10.75 4.65
N ALA A 98 -12.15 9.78 4.15
CA ALA A 98 -12.36 8.36 4.42
C ALA A 98 -11.78 7.92 5.76
N ALA A 99 -10.76 8.59 6.30
CA ALA A 99 -10.18 8.23 7.59
C ALA A 99 -11.12 8.59 8.75
N VAL A 100 -11.62 9.83 8.78
CA VAL A 100 -12.30 10.43 9.94
C VAL A 100 -13.81 10.20 9.93
N ARG A 101 -14.26 9.03 9.46
CA ARG A 101 -15.69 8.71 9.40
C ARG A 101 -16.29 8.62 10.81
N PRO A 102 -17.59 8.97 10.98
CA PRO A 102 -18.26 8.86 12.27
C PRO A 102 -18.11 7.46 12.87
N GLY A 103 -17.80 7.40 14.17
CA GLY A 103 -17.58 6.14 14.90
C GLY A 103 -16.14 5.59 14.81
N ALA A 104 -15.31 6.08 13.90
CA ALA A 104 -13.92 5.64 13.78
C ALA A 104 -13.02 6.23 14.88
N ARG A 105 -12.13 5.39 15.43
CA ARG A 105 -11.12 5.75 16.44
C ARG A 105 -9.69 5.77 15.91
N GLY A 106 -9.49 5.23 14.71
CA GLY A 106 -8.25 5.33 13.97
C GLY A 106 -8.44 4.96 12.50
N THR A 107 -7.32 4.96 11.76
CA THR A 107 -7.28 4.62 10.34
C THR A 107 -6.02 3.85 9.98
N GLU A 108 -6.16 2.93 9.04
CA GLU A 108 -5.08 2.24 8.35
C GLU A 108 -5.05 2.73 6.90
N LEU A 109 -3.96 3.39 6.51
CA LEU A 109 -3.76 3.92 5.17
C LEU A 109 -2.96 2.90 4.35
N GLU A 110 -3.61 2.33 3.34
CA GLU A 110 -3.02 1.38 2.41
C GLU A 110 -2.63 2.08 1.11
N SER A 111 -1.58 1.58 0.44
CA SER A 111 -1.11 2.11 -0.84
C SER A 111 -0.72 3.60 -0.76
N LEU A 112 -0.23 4.07 0.40
CA LEU A 112 0.26 5.45 0.59
C LEU A 112 1.73 5.57 0.14
N GLY A 113 1.95 5.36 -1.15
CA GLY A 113 3.27 5.29 -1.75
C GLY A 113 3.22 4.89 -3.21
N TRP A 114 4.35 4.45 -3.76
CA TRP A 114 4.40 4.03 -5.15
C TRP A 114 3.68 2.71 -5.37
N TYR A 115 2.82 2.66 -6.38
CA TYR A 115 2.25 1.44 -6.91
C TYR A 115 2.94 1.05 -8.22
N GLY A 116 2.94 -0.24 -8.56
CA GLY A 116 3.74 -0.79 -9.66
C GLY A 116 2.97 -1.73 -10.59
N LEU A 117 3.73 -2.59 -11.28
CA LEU A 117 3.23 -3.57 -12.24
C LEU A 117 2.27 -4.58 -11.60
N THR A 118 2.59 -5.06 -10.40
CA THR A 118 1.81 -6.12 -9.75
C THR A 118 0.43 -5.63 -9.37
N HIS A 119 -0.59 -6.24 -9.98
CA HIS A 119 -1.99 -5.97 -9.77
C HIS A 119 -2.71 -7.31 -9.61
N LEU A 120 -3.48 -7.46 -8.53
CA LEU A 120 -4.12 -8.72 -8.15
C LEU A 120 -5.44 -8.91 -8.91
N HIS A 121 -5.40 -8.77 -10.23
CA HIS A 121 -6.59 -8.88 -11.07
C HIS A 121 -6.67 -10.25 -11.73
N ALA A 122 -7.89 -10.79 -11.80
CA ALA A 122 -8.17 -12.17 -12.20
C ALA A 122 -7.70 -12.55 -13.61
N HIS A 123 -7.33 -11.55 -14.43
CA HIS A 123 -6.93 -11.74 -15.83
C HIS A 123 -5.48 -11.34 -16.11
N ASP A 124 -4.70 -10.97 -15.10
CA ASP A 124 -3.32 -10.59 -15.29
C ASP A 124 -2.46 -11.84 -15.52
N LYS A 125 -1.81 -11.91 -16.68
CA LYS A 125 -0.97 -13.04 -17.12
C LYS A 125 0.51 -12.67 -17.06
N THR A 126 0.94 -12.14 -15.93
CA THR A 126 2.30 -11.61 -15.73
C THR A 126 3.30 -12.67 -15.26
N ALA A 127 2.84 -13.84 -14.81
CA ALA A 127 3.67 -14.93 -14.28
C ALA A 127 4.41 -15.78 -15.36
N GLY A 128 4.46 -15.33 -16.61
CA GLY A 128 5.14 -16.05 -17.69
C GLY A 128 6.67 -16.02 -17.59
N VAL A 129 7.21 -15.06 -16.85
CA VAL A 129 8.65 -14.89 -16.55
C VAL A 129 8.77 -14.38 -15.12
N GLU A 130 9.67 -14.95 -14.35
CA GLU A 130 9.99 -14.46 -13.01
C GLU A 130 10.92 -13.24 -13.13
N ILE A 131 10.48 -12.09 -12.60
CA ILE A 131 11.19 -10.82 -12.74
C ILE A 131 11.89 -10.36 -11.45
N GLY A 132 11.67 -11.05 -10.33
CA GLY A 132 12.23 -10.72 -9.02
C GLY A 132 11.92 -9.30 -8.54
N ASP A 133 12.45 -8.93 -7.38
CA ASP A 133 12.21 -7.60 -6.80
C ASP A 133 12.82 -6.48 -7.65
N ALA A 134 13.98 -6.73 -8.25
CA ALA A 134 14.65 -5.76 -9.10
C ALA A 134 13.86 -5.45 -10.37
N GLY A 135 13.31 -6.48 -11.03
CA GLY A 135 12.44 -6.28 -12.20
C GLY A 135 11.13 -5.59 -11.83
N GLN A 136 10.54 -5.93 -10.68
CA GLN A 136 9.35 -5.22 -10.18
C GLN A 136 9.62 -3.73 -9.97
N TYR A 137 10.75 -3.37 -9.34
CA TYR A 137 11.14 -1.98 -9.16
C TYR A 137 11.34 -1.26 -10.50
N LEU A 138 12.13 -1.85 -11.41
CA LEU A 138 12.42 -1.27 -12.73
C LEU A 138 11.16 -1.07 -13.57
N MET A 139 10.21 -2.01 -13.52
CA MET A 139 8.91 -1.90 -14.18
C MET A 139 8.00 -0.85 -13.51
N ALA A 140 8.16 -0.58 -12.22
CA ALA A 140 7.40 0.42 -11.48
C ALA A 140 7.95 1.87 -11.63
N LEU A 141 9.10 2.06 -12.28
CA LEU A 141 9.63 3.40 -12.58
C LEU A 141 8.69 4.14 -13.53
N CYS A 142 8.20 5.29 -13.08
CA CYS A 142 7.24 6.09 -13.83
C CYS A 142 7.94 7.16 -14.67
N PHE A 143 7.52 7.33 -15.92
CA PHE A 143 8.01 8.31 -16.88
C PHE A 143 6.88 9.22 -17.39
N CYS A 144 5.85 9.49 -16.56
CA CYS A 144 4.91 10.58 -16.84
C CYS A 144 5.61 11.95 -16.74
N GLY A 145 4.97 13.02 -17.19
CA GLY A 145 5.56 14.37 -17.20
C GLY A 145 6.20 14.76 -15.86
N SER A 146 5.46 14.62 -14.75
CA SER A 146 5.97 14.95 -13.41
C SER A 146 7.19 14.14 -12.98
N CYS A 147 7.26 12.85 -13.34
CA CYS A 147 8.42 12.02 -13.00
C CYS A 147 9.62 12.31 -13.91
N ARG A 148 9.39 12.64 -15.19
CA ARG A 148 10.45 13.07 -16.10
C ARG A 148 11.09 14.37 -15.60
N ASP A 149 10.27 15.33 -15.18
CA ASP A 149 10.73 16.57 -14.56
C ASP A 149 11.47 16.30 -13.24
N GLY A 150 10.96 15.38 -12.42
CA GLY A 150 11.58 14.97 -11.16
C GLY A 150 12.96 14.32 -11.35
N TYR A 151 13.10 13.41 -12.32
CA TYR A 151 14.39 12.80 -12.67
C TYR A 151 15.39 13.85 -13.19
N ALA A 152 14.93 14.78 -14.04
CA ALA A 152 15.76 15.90 -14.48
C ALA A 152 16.23 16.77 -13.31
N GLY A 153 15.35 17.01 -12.33
CA GLY A 153 15.66 17.76 -11.11
C GLY A 153 16.73 17.12 -10.22
N VAL A 154 16.89 15.79 -10.28
CA VAL A 154 17.98 15.06 -9.60
C VAL A 154 19.18 14.76 -10.52
N GLY A 155 19.25 15.42 -11.68
CA GLY A 155 20.39 15.36 -12.60
C GLY A 155 20.38 14.20 -13.59
N LEU A 156 19.29 13.45 -13.70
CA LEU A 156 19.16 12.37 -14.69
C LEU A 156 18.53 12.86 -15.98
N ASP A 157 18.99 12.35 -17.13
CA ASP A 157 18.25 12.48 -18.38
C ASP A 157 17.11 11.42 -18.39
N PRO A 158 15.83 11.82 -18.40
CA PRO A 158 14.72 10.88 -18.34
C PRO A 158 14.61 9.96 -19.57
N ASP A 159 15.04 10.41 -20.75
CA ASP A 159 15.03 9.58 -21.96
C ASP A 159 16.17 8.56 -21.95
N ALA A 160 17.36 9.00 -21.54
CA ALA A 160 18.49 8.08 -21.35
C ALA A 160 18.21 7.06 -20.24
N LEU A 161 17.58 7.49 -19.13
CA LEU A 161 17.14 6.61 -18.05
C LEU A 161 16.13 5.57 -18.56
N ALA A 162 15.13 5.97 -19.35
CA ALA A 162 14.16 5.03 -19.91
C ALA A 162 14.85 3.97 -20.81
N VAL A 163 15.82 4.38 -21.63
CA VAL A 163 16.64 3.46 -22.44
C VAL A 163 17.41 2.49 -21.53
N ALA A 164 18.07 3.00 -20.49
CA ALA A 164 18.84 2.19 -19.56
C ALA A 164 17.97 1.17 -18.81
N VAL A 165 16.78 1.58 -18.34
CA VAL A 165 15.82 0.68 -17.68
C VAL A 165 15.37 -0.43 -18.64
N ARG A 166 15.04 -0.10 -19.89
CA ARG A 166 14.68 -1.14 -20.88
C ARG A 166 15.82 -2.11 -21.16
N ALA A 167 17.07 -1.63 -21.17
CA ALA A 167 18.25 -2.47 -21.32
C ALA A 167 18.47 -3.38 -20.10
N ALA A 168 18.33 -2.82 -18.89
CA ALA A 168 18.43 -3.52 -17.61
C ALA A 168 17.39 -4.65 -17.48
N LEU A 169 16.21 -4.49 -18.08
CA LEU A 169 15.15 -5.50 -18.08
C LEU A 169 15.35 -6.61 -19.13
N GLN A 170 16.22 -6.45 -20.13
CA GLN A 170 16.38 -7.46 -21.21
C GLN A 170 16.77 -8.86 -20.73
N PRO A 171 17.70 -9.05 -19.76
CA PRO A 171 18.05 -10.38 -19.25
C PRO A 171 16.83 -11.11 -18.68
N LEU A 172 15.97 -10.40 -17.95
CA LEU A 172 14.75 -10.96 -17.38
C LEU A 172 13.84 -11.52 -18.48
N TRP A 173 13.64 -10.78 -19.58
CA TRP A 173 12.82 -11.23 -20.71
C TRP A 173 13.36 -12.46 -21.44
N ARG A 174 14.64 -12.80 -21.26
CA ARG A 174 15.24 -14.03 -21.77
C ARG A 174 15.10 -15.21 -20.81
N GLY A 175 14.50 -15.00 -19.64
CA GLY A 175 14.39 -15.98 -18.56
C GLY A 175 15.69 -16.18 -17.79
N GLU A 176 16.61 -15.20 -17.84
CA GLU A 176 17.84 -15.27 -17.05
C GLU A 176 17.53 -14.94 -15.59
N THR A 177 18.04 -15.78 -14.67
CA THR A 177 17.92 -15.52 -13.23
C THR A 177 18.81 -14.34 -12.84
N THR A 178 18.24 -13.38 -12.13
CA THR A 178 19.00 -12.27 -11.54
C THR A 178 19.13 -12.44 -10.03
N ASP A 179 20.10 -11.74 -9.45
CA ASP A 179 20.16 -11.57 -8.01
C ASP A 179 18.88 -10.84 -7.53
N GLU A 180 18.60 -10.88 -6.22
CA GLU A 180 17.41 -10.26 -5.64
C GLU A 180 17.70 -8.91 -4.96
N GLY A 181 16.63 -8.15 -4.76
CA GLY A 181 16.63 -6.91 -3.99
C GLY A 181 17.46 -5.75 -4.57
N TRP A 182 17.80 -4.79 -3.72
CA TRP A 182 18.45 -3.54 -4.16
C TRP A 182 19.81 -3.72 -4.86
N PRO A 183 20.74 -4.59 -4.39
CA PRO A 183 22.02 -4.80 -5.08
C PRO A 183 21.84 -5.27 -6.53
N ALA A 184 20.77 -6.01 -6.83
CA ALA A 184 20.46 -6.44 -8.18
C ALA A 184 20.00 -5.26 -9.06
N VAL A 185 19.23 -4.31 -8.52
CA VAL A 185 18.88 -3.06 -9.23
C VAL A 185 20.15 -2.29 -9.61
N GLU A 186 21.09 -2.13 -8.67
CA GLU A 186 22.35 -1.43 -8.93
C GLU A 186 23.21 -2.14 -9.97
N LYS A 187 23.26 -3.48 -9.94
CA LYS A 187 23.96 -4.30 -10.93
C LYS A 187 23.36 -4.15 -12.34
N LEU A 188 22.03 -4.12 -12.45
CA LEU A 188 21.33 -4.06 -13.73
C LEU A 188 21.30 -2.66 -14.33
N LEU A 189 21.01 -1.63 -13.52
CA LEU A 189 20.80 -0.26 -13.98
C LEU A 189 22.06 0.61 -13.88
N GLY A 190 23.03 0.22 -13.04
CA GLY A 190 24.17 1.04 -12.65
C GLY A 190 23.87 1.87 -11.39
N THR A 191 24.86 1.98 -10.50
CA THR A 191 24.72 2.58 -9.16
C THR A 191 24.25 4.04 -9.20
N GLU A 192 24.77 4.85 -10.13
CA GLU A 192 24.41 6.27 -10.24
C GLU A 192 22.93 6.46 -10.65
N LEU A 193 22.49 5.74 -11.70
CA LEU A 193 21.12 5.80 -12.17
C LEU A 193 20.15 5.23 -11.12
N ALA A 194 20.51 4.11 -10.49
CA ALA A 194 19.72 3.51 -9.41
C ALA A 194 19.56 4.50 -8.24
N ALA A 195 20.64 5.12 -7.77
CA ALA A 195 20.59 6.11 -6.71
C ALA A 195 19.75 7.35 -7.07
N GLY A 196 19.86 7.85 -8.31
CA GLY A 196 19.05 8.98 -8.77
C GLY A 196 17.55 8.65 -8.82
N THR A 197 17.17 7.43 -9.26
CA THR A 197 15.77 7.01 -9.21
C THR A 197 15.22 6.96 -7.79
N ARG A 198 16.04 6.49 -6.83
CA ARG A 198 15.69 6.47 -5.40
C ARG A 198 15.53 7.85 -4.82
N ALA A 199 16.47 8.76 -5.10
CA ALA A 199 16.42 10.14 -4.60
C ALA A 199 15.07 10.80 -4.94
N TRP A 200 14.59 10.64 -6.18
CA TRP A 200 13.28 11.15 -6.58
C TRP A 200 12.13 10.42 -5.91
N ARG A 201 12.13 9.08 -5.95
CA ARG A 201 11.00 8.26 -5.48
C ARG A 201 10.81 8.35 -3.97
N ASP A 202 11.89 8.28 -3.21
CA ASP A 202 11.85 8.32 -1.75
C ASP A 202 11.36 9.69 -1.27
N ALA A 203 11.89 10.79 -1.82
CA ALA A 203 11.43 12.14 -1.46
C ALA A 203 9.95 12.36 -1.80
N THR A 204 9.51 11.85 -2.95
CA THR A 204 8.11 11.95 -3.38
C THR A 204 7.16 11.17 -2.48
N ALA A 205 7.55 9.96 -2.07
CA ALA A 205 6.75 9.11 -1.18
C ALA A 205 6.70 9.68 0.24
N ARG A 206 7.87 10.02 0.83
CA ARG A 206 7.98 10.62 2.17
C ARG A 206 7.11 11.86 2.31
N SER A 207 7.23 12.80 1.38
CA SER A 207 6.43 14.03 1.41
C SER A 207 4.92 13.79 1.25
N LEU A 208 4.51 12.71 0.58
CA LEU A 208 3.08 12.36 0.50
C LEU A 208 2.60 11.77 1.83
N GLN A 209 3.40 10.89 2.43
CA GLN A 209 3.11 10.27 3.72
C GLN A 209 2.96 11.34 4.81
N GLU A 210 3.92 12.25 4.92
CA GLU A 210 3.87 13.40 5.83
C GLU A 210 2.61 14.24 5.61
N ALA A 211 2.32 14.61 4.37
CA ALA A 211 1.18 15.46 4.04
C ALA A 211 -0.16 14.79 4.35
N ALA A 212 -0.32 13.52 3.99
CA ALA A 212 -1.55 12.76 4.24
C ALA A 212 -1.78 12.55 5.74
N VAL A 213 -0.76 12.10 6.49
CA VAL A 213 -0.88 11.91 7.95
C VAL A 213 -1.16 13.23 8.66
N THR A 214 -0.45 14.31 8.29
CA THR A 214 -0.71 15.64 8.87
C THR A 214 -2.14 16.09 8.60
N ALA A 215 -2.64 15.92 7.38
CA ALA A 215 -4.00 16.31 7.01
C ALA A 215 -5.06 15.49 7.75
N VAL A 216 -4.88 14.16 7.86
CA VAL A 216 -5.77 13.29 8.62
C VAL A 216 -5.80 13.71 10.10
N ARG A 217 -4.63 13.90 10.73
CA ARG A 217 -4.54 14.33 12.13
C ARG A 217 -5.19 15.68 12.38
N ALA A 218 -5.09 16.62 11.44
CA ALA A 218 -5.72 17.93 11.55
C ALA A 218 -7.26 17.87 11.52
N ALA A 219 -7.83 16.85 10.86
CA ALA A 219 -9.28 16.65 10.79
C ALA A 219 -9.82 15.69 11.87
N ALA A 220 -8.95 14.86 12.45
CA ALA A 220 -9.32 13.82 13.38
C ALA A 220 -9.51 14.33 14.83
N PRO A 221 -10.33 13.66 15.65
CA PRO A 221 -10.41 13.95 17.07
C PRO A 221 -9.10 13.61 17.80
N GLY A 222 -8.94 14.14 19.02
CA GLY A 222 -7.78 13.82 19.86
C GLY A 222 -7.68 12.32 20.16
N GLY A 223 -6.46 11.77 20.11
CA GLY A 223 -6.21 10.34 20.34
C GLY A 223 -6.58 9.42 19.17
N PHE A 224 -6.81 9.98 17.98
CA PHE A 224 -7.07 9.19 16.77
C PHE A 224 -5.79 8.56 16.23
N GLN A 225 -5.79 7.23 16.09
CA GLN A 225 -4.63 6.46 15.63
C GLN A 225 -4.51 6.49 14.10
N VAL A 226 -3.30 6.68 13.58
CA VAL A 226 -3.01 6.62 12.14
C VAL A 226 -1.90 5.60 11.91
N LEU A 227 -2.22 4.50 11.23
CA LEU A 227 -1.28 3.46 10.83
C LEU A 227 -1.11 3.44 9.31
N LEU A 228 0.04 2.96 8.83
CA LEU A 228 0.28 2.72 7.41
C LEU A 228 0.57 1.25 7.13
N HIS A 229 -0.02 0.72 6.07
CA HIS A 229 0.45 -0.52 5.48
C HIS A 229 1.83 -0.28 4.87
N ALA A 230 2.83 -1.03 5.31
CA ALA A 230 4.21 -0.71 5.02
C ALA A 230 5.12 -1.94 4.87
N ASP A 231 6.10 -1.80 3.99
CA ASP A 231 7.24 -2.70 3.83
C ASP A 231 8.53 -1.92 4.17
N PRO A 232 9.49 -2.48 4.93
CA PRO A 232 10.71 -1.75 5.30
C PRO A 232 11.70 -1.55 4.15
N ALA A 233 11.52 -2.25 3.02
CA ALA A 233 12.31 -2.07 1.82
C ALA A 233 11.72 -0.93 0.99
N THR A 234 12.21 0.28 1.23
CA THR A 234 11.92 1.55 0.51
C THR A 234 11.74 1.49 -1.02
N TYR A 235 12.30 0.50 -1.74
CA TYR A 235 12.11 0.34 -3.18
C TYR A 235 10.89 -0.53 -3.55
N HIS A 236 10.26 -1.23 -2.61
CA HIS A 236 9.05 -2.00 -2.84
C HIS A 236 7.85 -1.09 -3.17
N CYS A 237 6.89 -1.63 -3.91
CA CYS A 237 5.72 -0.93 -4.42
C CYS A 237 4.47 -1.78 -4.19
N GLY A 238 3.30 -1.17 -4.19
CA GLY A 238 2.02 -1.87 -4.13
C GLY A 238 1.20 -1.51 -2.90
N ALA A 239 0.41 -2.46 -2.41
CA ALA A 239 -0.51 -2.27 -1.28
C ALA A 239 0.22 -1.92 0.03
N ASN A 240 1.40 -2.51 0.25
CA ASN A 240 2.30 -2.19 1.35
C ASN A 240 3.55 -1.54 0.74
N PRO A 241 3.50 -0.26 0.35
CA PRO A 241 4.64 0.38 -0.31
C PRO A 241 5.85 0.42 0.61
N GLY A 242 7.03 0.42 0.01
CA GLY A 242 8.30 0.54 0.72
C GLY A 242 8.42 1.87 1.45
N VAL A 243 8.82 1.83 2.72
CA VAL A 243 9.08 3.01 3.56
C VAL A 243 10.38 2.87 4.32
N ASP A 244 10.90 3.99 4.81
CA ASP A 244 12.01 4.01 5.74
C ASP A 244 11.46 3.88 7.17
N PRO A 245 11.80 2.82 7.93
CA PRO A 245 11.22 2.56 9.25
C PRO A 245 11.36 3.72 10.23
N ALA A 246 12.56 4.32 10.31
CA ALA A 246 12.82 5.43 11.23
C ALA A 246 11.98 6.67 10.89
N HIS A 247 11.83 6.99 9.61
CA HIS A 247 10.97 8.07 9.17
C HIS A 247 9.50 7.81 9.46
N ILE A 248 8.97 6.65 9.05
CA ILE A 248 7.53 6.44 9.12
C ILE A 248 7.02 6.37 10.55
N LEU A 249 7.80 5.77 11.46
CA LEU A 249 7.50 5.74 12.89
C LEU A 249 7.68 7.09 13.58
N GLY A 250 8.30 8.08 12.90
CA GLY A 250 8.31 9.48 13.32
C GLY A 250 7.13 10.30 12.80
N VAL A 251 6.31 9.74 11.89
CA VAL A 251 5.19 10.43 11.23
C VAL A 251 3.85 9.87 11.71
N ALA A 252 3.72 8.54 11.71
CA ALA A 252 2.50 7.80 12.04
C ALA A 252 2.58 7.17 13.43
N ASP A 253 1.44 6.71 13.95
CA ASP A 253 1.38 6.02 15.26
C ASP A 253 1.88 4.57 15.17
N GLY A 254 2.14 4.08 13.96
CA GLY A 254 2.60 2.72 13.73
C GLY A 254 2.44 2.26 12.29
N VAL A 255 2.68 0.97 12.09
CA VAL A 255 2.61 0.31 10.78
C VAL A 255 1.85 -1.01 10.85
N VAL A 256 1.21 -1.35 9.75
CA VAL A 256 0.62 -2.67 9.48
C VAL A 256 1.57 -3.39 8.53
N VAL A 257 2.18 -4.49 8.99
CA VAL A 257 3.23 -5.21 8.28
C VAL A 257 2.64 -6.50 7.68
N PRO A 258 2.72 -6.72 6.35
CA PRO A 258 2.18 -7.92 5.73
C PRO A 258 2.95 -9.16 6.17
N CYS A 259 2.25 -10.17 6.69
CA CYS A 259 2.84 -11.40 7.20
C CYS A 259 2.37 -12.66 6.46
N ALA A 260 1.84 -12.52 5.23
CA ALA A 260 1.45 -13.66 4.41
C ALA A 260 2.63 -14.61 4.08
N GLY A 261 3.84 -14.04 3.90
CA GLY A 261 5.10 -14.80 3.78
C GLY A 261 5.80 -15.08 5.12
N GLY A 262 5.13 -14.82 6.25
CA GLY A 262 5.68 -14.87 7.59
C GLY A 262 6.09 -13.50 8.16
N PRO A 263 6.41 -13.43 9.47
CA PRO A 263 6.62 -12.18 10.20
C PRO A 263 8.01 -11.52 10.03
N GLY A 264 8.80 -11.96 9.05
CA GLY A 264 10.22 -11.60 8.92
C GLY A 264 10.53 -10.12 8.61
N LEU A 265 9.51 -9.33 8.27
CA LEU A 265 9.65 -7.89 8.01
C LEU A 265 9.54 -7.02 9.27
N LEU A 266 8.98 -7.55 10.36
CA LEU A 266 8.78 -6.82 11.61
C LEU A 266 10.09 -6.30 12.26
N PRO A 267 11.21 -7.06 12.28
CA PRO A 267 12.42 -6.61 12.96
C PRO A 267 12.93 -5.26 12.49
N ALA A 268 12.82 -4.95 11.19
CA ALA A 268 13.25 -3.67 10.63
C ALA A 268 12.51 -2.46 11.22
N PHE A 269 11.26 -2.65 11.67
CA PHE A 269 10.51 -1.63 12.40
C PHE A 269 10.76 -1.69 13.91
N ALA A 270 10.81 -2.89 14.48
CA ALA A 270 11.02 -3.08 15.92
C ALA A 270 12.37 -2.53 16.40
N GLU A 271 13.43 -2.68 15.60
CA GLU A 271 14.79 -2.19 15.90
C GLU A 271 14.88 -0.67 16.01
N VAL A 272 13.93 0.08 15.43
CA VAL A 272 13.85 1.55 15.58
C VAL A 272 13.59 1.94 17.03
N GLY A 273 12.88 1.11 17.80
CA GLY A 273 12.60 1.36 19.22
C GLY A 273 11.70 2.58 19.47
N ALA A 274 10.76 2.87 18.56
CA ALA A 274 9.81 3.97 18.71
C ALA A 274 8.81 3.67 19.85
N GLU A 275 8.93 4.39 20.96
CA GLU A 275 8.10 4.19 22.15
C GLU A 275 6.61 4.42 21.84
N GLY A 276 5.77 3.45 22.18
CA GLY A 276 4.32 3.51 21.97
C GLY A 276 3.87 3.29 20.53
N ALA A 277 4.79 3.01 19.59
CA ALA A 277 4.42 2.71 18.22
C ALA A 277 3.73 1.35 18.08
N VAL A 278 2.69 1.29 17.26
CA VAL A 278 2.00 0.04 16.93
C VAL A 278 2.72 -0.67 15.77
N LEU A 279 3.12 -1.92 16.01
CA LEU A 279 3.63 -2.82 14.97
C LEU A 279 2.61 -3.95 14.80
N ALA A 280 1.68 -3.78 13.86
CA ALA A 280 0.59 -4.72 13.65
C ALA A 280 0.96 -5.78 12.60
N ALA A 281 1.05 -7.04 13.00
CA ALA A 281 1.31 -8.16 12.09
C ALA A 281 0.03 -8.59 11.37
N ASN A 282 -0.03 -8.42 10.05
CA ASN A 282 -1.23 -8.73 9.26
C ASN A 282 -1.20 -10.13 8.65
N PHE A 283 -2.09 -11.02 9.13
CA PHE A 283 -2.15 -12.42 8.74
C PHE A 283 -3.37 -12.75 7.88
N GLY A 284 -3.11 -13.48 6.79
CA GLY A 284 -4.14 -14.14 5.99
C GLY A 284 -4.80 -15.29 6.75
N VAL A 285 -6.11 -15.22 7.04
CA VAL A 285 -6.88 -16.25 7.76
C VAL A 285 -7.91 -16.98 6.91
N VAL A 286 -8.03 -16.64 5.62
CA VAL A 286 -8.98 -17.30 4.70
C VAL A 286 -8.22 -18.33 3.88
N SER A 287 -8.40 -19.62 4.17
CA SER A 287 -7.65 -20.70 3.51
C SER A 287 -7.84 -20.71 1.99
N GLY A 288 -9.06 -20.42 1.52
CA GLY A 288 -9.38 -20.35 0.10
C GLY A 288 -8.67 -19.21 -0.66
N MET A 289 -8.10 -18.24 0.06
CA MET A 289 -7.31 -17.14 -0.48
C MET A 289 -5.81 -17.31 -0.20
N GLY A 290 -5.37 -18.51 0.23
CA GLY A 290 -3.99 -18.79 0.60
C GLY A 290 -3.63 -18.40 2.03
N GLY A 291 -4.61 -18.03 2.86
CA GLY A 291 -4.41 -17.82 4.30
C GLY A 291 -4.11 -19.13 5.05
N SER A 292 -3.58 -19.01 6.27
CA SER A 292 -3.18 -20.16 7.09
C SER A 292 -3.76 -20.08 8.51
N PRO A 293 -5.10 -20.13 8.69
CA PRO A 293 -5.72 -20.01 10.01
C PRO A 293 -5.29 -21.13 10.98
N GLY A 294 -4.91 -22.30 10.47
CA GLY A 294 -4.43 -23.43 11.28
C GLY A 294 -3.04 -23.24 11.91
N THR A 295 -2.22 -22.31 11.40
CA THR A 295 -0.90 -21.98 11.98
C THR A 295 -0.89 -20.67 12.75
N LEU A 296 -2.03 -19.96 12.80
CA LEU A 296 -2.15 -18.61 13.32
C LEU A 296 -1.56 -18.43 14.73
N ALA A 297 -1.75 -19.39 15.65
CA ALA A 297 -1.20 -19.28 17.00
C ALA A 297 0.33 -19.25 17.02
N ALA A 298 0.96 -20.14 16.24
CA ALA A 298 2.42 -20.18 16.11
C ALA A 298 2.94 -18.94 15.37
N ASP A 299 2.23 -18.49 14.34
CA ASP A 299 2.60 -17.31 13.58
C ASP A 299 2.49 -16.01 14.40
N ALA A 300 1.43 -15.88 15.21
CA ALA A 300 1.26 -14.78 16.15
C ALA A 300 2.34 -14.80 17.24
N GLY A 301 2.67 -15.97 17.79
CA GLY A 301 3.78 -16.12 18.74
C GLY A 301 5.12 -15.67 18.15
N ARG A 302 5.44 -16.11 16.93
CA ARG A 302 6.63 -15.65 16.20
C ARG A 302 6.61 -14.15 15.90
N ALA A 303 5.46 -13.59 15.53
CA ALA A 303 5.35 -12.15 15.31
C ALA A 303 5.63 -11.35 16.59
N ALA A 304 5.10 -11.80 17.74
CA ALA A 304 5.39 -11.18 19.03
C ALA A 304 6.88 -11.26 19.39
N GLU A 305 7.53 -12.40 19.16
CA GLU A 305 8.99 -12.55 19.34
C GLU A 305 9.80 -11.59 18.45
N LEU A 306 9.29 -11.26 17.26
CA LEU A 306 9.89 -10.33 16.31
C LEU A 306 9.44 -8.86 16.50
N GLY A 307 8.71 -8.57 17.59
CA GLY A 307 8.38 -7.22 18.01
C GLY A 307 6.99 -6.71 17.61
N ALA A 308 6.11 -7.55 17.06
CA ALA A 308 4.72 -7.15 16.87
C ALA A 308 4.04 -6.83 18.20
N THR A 309 3.33 -5.71 18.24
CA THR A 309 2.52 -5.29 19.39
C THR A 309 1.06 -5.68 19.23
N GLU A 310 0.63 -5.89 17.98
CA GLU A 310 -0.74 -6.23 17.62
C GLU A 310 -0.77 -7.23 16.46
N ILE A 311 -1.91 -7.87 16.24
CA ILE A 311 -2.18 -8.71 15.07
C ILE A 311 -3.42 -8.19 14.32
N ARG A 312 -3.45 -8.39 13.00
CA ARG A 312 -4.62 -8.20 12.15
C ARG A 312 -5.00 -9.53 11.51
N LEU A 313 -6.30 -9.82 11.47
CA LEU A 313 -6.85 -11.05 10.90
C LEU A 313 -7.58 -10.73 9.59
N TYR A 314 -6.93 -11.02 8.47
CA TYR A 314 -7.37 -10.63 7.14
C TYR A 314 -7.76 -11.86 6.31
N HIS A 315 -8.95 -12.01 5.74
CA HIS A 315 -10.15 -11.20 5.74
C HIS A 315 -11.29 -11.95 6.45
N ALA A 316 -11.54 -11.70 7.74
CA ALA A 316 -12.54 -12.45 8.50
C ALA A 316 -13.95 -12.46 7.87
N GLY A 317 -14.35 -11.40 7.16
CA GLY A 317 -15.66 -11.33 6.48
C GLY A 317 -15.82 -12.27 5.28
N LEU A 318 -14.72 -12.84 4.76
CA LEU A 318 -14.73 -13.83 3.67
C LEU A 318 -14.36 -15.24 4.17
N ALA A 319 -14.10 -15.39 5.47
CA ALA A 319 -13.72 -16.66 6.06
C ALA A 319 -14.91 -17.63 6.08
N SER A 320 -14.63 -18.90 5.82
CA SER A 320 -15.62 -19.96 6.04
C SER A 320 -15.85 -20.20 7.54
N ASP A 321 -16.94 -20.86 7.91
CA ASP A 321 -17.16 -21.28 9.31
C ASP A 321 -15.98 -22.10 9.84
N GLN A 322 -15.36 -22.93 8.99
CA GLN A 322 -14.19 -23.72 9.36
C GLN A 322 -12.97 -22.84 9.64
N ASP A 323 -12.71 -21.84 8.79
CA ASP A 323 -11.62 -20.89 9.02
C ASP A 323 -11.85 -20.10 10.32
N LEU A 324 -13.08 -19.65 10.58
CA LEU A 324 -13.43 -18.91 11.81
C LEU A 324 -13.29 -19.77 13.07
N VAL A 325 -13.63 -21.07 12.99
CA VAL A 325 -13.39 -22.03 14.09
C VAL A 325 -11.89 -22.14 14.37
N ALA A 326 -11.08 -22.34 13.33
CA ALA A 326 -9.62 -22.45 13.48
C ALA A 326 -9.00 -21.16 14.05
N VAL A 327 -9.44 -19.99 13.57
CA VAL A 327 -9.02 -18.70 14.13
C VAL A 327 -9.37 -18.59 15.61
N ARG A 328 -10.59 -18.94 16.01
CA ARG A 328 -11.02 -18.89 17.42
C ARG A 328 -10.19 -19.82 18.30
N GLU A 329 -9.94 -21.05 17.85
CA GLU A 329 -9.10 -22.02 18.57
C GLU A 329 -7.67 -21.49 18.72
N ALA A 330 -7.09 -20.93 17.66
CA ALA A 330 -5.76 -20.33 17.68
C ALA A 330 -5.68 -19.15 18.66
N LEU A 331 -6.60 -18.19 18.60
CA LEU A 331 -6.61 -17.03 19.50
C LEU A 331 -6.78 -17.44 20.97
N SER A 332 -7.58 -18.46 21.24
CA SER A 332 -7.78 -18.99 22.60
C SER A 332 -6.53 -19.64 23.19
N ALA A 333 -5.55 -20.01 22.35
CA ALA A 333 -4.28 -20.59 22.76
C ALA A 333 -3.17 -19.54 22.97
N VAL A 334 -3.33 -18.33 22.42
CA VAL A 334 -2.38 -17.21 22.55
C VAL A 334 -2.76 -16.27 23.71
N GLY A 335 -4.02 -16.31 24.16
CA GLY A 335 -4.57 -15.52 25.28
C GLY A 335 -4.26 -16.05 26.67
#